data_AF-A0A2T3YZW6-F1
#
_entry.id   AF-A0A2T3YZW6-F1
#
_cell.length_a   1.000
_cell.length_b   1.000
_cell.length_c   1.000
_cell.angle_alpha   90.00
_cell.angle_beta   90.00
_cell.angle_gamma   90.00
#
_symmetry.space_group_name_H-M   'P 1'
#
loop_
_entity.id
_entity.type
_entity.pdbx_description
1 polymer ?
#
loop_
_entity_poly.entity_id
_entity_poly.type
_entity_poly.pdbx_seq_one_letter_code
_entity_poly.pdbx_strand_id
1 'polypeptide(L)'
;MPVFESWLLCCEYADRQNEVLKDGSDIKAFEYGLERFPALERITLTPAAHGFTFKPLYGTPMLRSLPYGFNYNIPRGWPGTYDHLQCEPWETETDKEQWRGFREVIRCLAENKAPSVKDLVIDVHQLPTGLTCHFFDNPCREYDQLVAVLRRPGFRRFDLALTAGGQPSFDWISFRNGRIRRALAEASEDLEHIHLRTDWGDEPDFNTGLDSSGLPYHFTPLLDIFPIERWPKLRHFGLSKFLVRQDDVMSLLVALPASIRTIELSFLCFLNDGGSYKALLDEMRDTLDWRTRDAAVRPKVKIGLDGYYSDVVYGRAIWLEREVDSFLYEGGPGSSRGREVRRWWYDTGRI
;
A
#
# COMPACT_ATOMS: atom_id res chain seq x y z
N MET A 1 -13.07 -9.25 30.82
CA MET A 1 -11.97 -9.59 31.74
C MET A 1 -11.48 -8.31 32.42
N PRO A 2 -11.13 -8.33 33.72
CA PRO A 2 -10.46 -7.19 34.38
C PRO A 2 -9.19 -6.74 33.65
N VAL A 3 -8.86 -5.46 33.74
CA VAL A 3 -7.70 -4.87 33.03
C VAL A 3 -6.39 -5.47 33.52
N PHE A 4 -6.24 -5.67 34.83
CA PHE A 4 -5.02 -6.26 35.40
C PHE A 4 -4.79 -7.70 34.95
N GLU A 5 -5.83 -8.52 34.90
CA GLU A 5 -5.75 -9.89 34.37
C GLU A 5 -5.40 -9.91 32.88
N SER A 6 -5.98 -8.98 32.11
CA SER A 6 -5.66 -8.86 30.69
C SER A 6 -4.19 -8.45 30.49
N TRP A 7 -3.67 -7.53 31.32
CA TRP A 7 -2.27 -7.13 31.30
C TRP A 7 -1.31 -8.31 31.58
N LEU A 8 -1.58 -9.11 32.62
CA LEU A 8 -0.75 -10.27 32.93
C LEU A 8 -0.72 -11.28 31.78
N LEU A 9 -1.87 -11.53 31.16
CA LEU A 9 -1.96 -12.42 30.02
C LEU A 9 -1.25 -11.85 28.78
N CYS A 10 -1.26 -10.53 28.59
CA CYS A 10 -0.43 -9.88 27.55
C CYS A 10 1.05 -10.13 27.76
N CYS A 11 1.55 -9.99 29.00
CA CYS A 11 2.95 -10.27 29.31
C CYS A 11 3.32 -11.72 28.98
N GLU A 12 2.48 -12.68 29.37
CA GLU A 12 2.69 -14.11 29.05
C GLU A 12 2.74 -14.36 27.53
N TYR A 13 1.83 -13.77 26.75
CA TYR A 13 1.86 -13.89 25.29
C TYR A 13 3.08 -13.23 24.67
N ALA A 14 3.53 -12.09 25.20
CA ALA A 14 4.74 -11.41 24.72
C ALA A 14 6.00 -12.27 24.96
N ASP A 15 6.11 -12.90 26.14
CA ASP A 15 7.22 -13.79 26.45
C ASP A 15 7.24 -15.02 25.53
N ARG A 16 6.08 -15.66 25.30
CA ARG A 16 5.96 -16.77 24.34
C ARG A 16 6.30 -16.36 22.91
N GLN A 17 5.87 -15.17 22.49
CA GLN A 17 6.22 -14.65 21.17
C GLN A 17 7.74 -14.46 21.05
N ASN A 18 8.40 -13.94 22.08
CA ASN A 18 9.85 -13.79 22.10
C ASN A 18 10.58 -15.13 22.02
N GLU A 19 10.08 -16.17 22.69
CA GLU A 19 10.62 -17.53 22.59
C GLU A 19 10.52 -18.08 21.15
N VAL A 20 9.35 -17.94 20.52
CA VAL A 20 9.10 -18.36 19.12
C VAL A 20 10.01 -17.63 18.14
N LEU A 21 10.24 -16.33 18.34
CA LEU A 21 11.15 -15.56 17.49
C LEU A 21 12.61 -16.01 17.69
N LYS A 22 13.01 -16.23 18.95
CA LYS A 22 14.37 -16.64 19.35
C LYS A 22 14.75 -18.02 18.82
N ASP A 23 13.82 -18.98 18.82
CA ASP A 23 14.09 -20.35 18.35
C ASP A 23 13.76 -20.57 16.86
N GLY A 24 13.22 -19.54 16.19
CA GLY A 24 12.85 -19.53 14.78
C GLY A 24 11.68 -20.45 14.45
N SER A 25 10.83 -20.79 15.42
CA SER A 25 9.69 -21.68 15.22
C SER A 25 8.64 -21.11 14.28
N ASP A 26 8.49 -19.79 14.21
CA ASP A 26 7.63 -19.09 13.25
C ASP A 26 8.05 -19.35 11.80
N ILE A 27 9.35 -19.26 11.49
CA ILE A 27 9.88 -19.53 10.15
C ILE A 27 9.72 -21.02 9.82
N LYS A 28 10.05 -21.92 10.75
CA LYS A 28 9.89 -23.37 10.54
C LYS A 28 8.43 -23.73 10.28
N ALA A 29 7.50 -23.14 11.03
CA ALA A 29 6.07 -23.35 10.83
C ALA A 29 5.60 -22.80 9.47
N PHE A 30 6.11 -21.65 9.06
CA PHE A 30 5.84 -21.09 7.74
C PHE A 30 6.31 -22.02 6.62
N GLU A 31 7.57 -22.46 6.64
CA GLU A 31 8.12 -23.39 5.64
C GLU A 31 7.34 -24.72 5.62
N TYR A 32 7.04 -25.28 6.78
CA TYR A 32 6.23 -26.49 6.93
C TYR A 32 4.84 -26.34 6.28
N GLY A 33 4.24 -25.15 6.40
CA GLY A 33 2.98 -24.80 5.76
C GLY A 33 3.09 -24.74 4.24
N LEU A 34 4.13 -24.09 3.71
CA LEU A 34 4.36 -23.99 2.25
C LEU A 34 4.40 -25.36 1.57
N GLU A 35 5.02 -26.36 2.21
CA GLU A 35 5.08 -27.73 1.70
C GLU A 35 3.73 -28.45 1.66
N ARG A 36 2.79 -28.06 2.54
CA ARG A 36 1.53 -28.79 2.79
C ARG A 36 0.30 -28.13 2.22
N PHE A 37 0.40 -26.89 1.78
CA PHE A 37 -0.69 -26.17 1.14
C PHE A 37 -0.43 -26.04 -0.37
N PRO A 38 -0.59 -27.12 -1.17
CA PRO A 38 -0.32 -27.08 -2.61
C PRO A 38 -1.26 -26.13 -3.37
N ALA A 39 -2.43 -25.83 -2.80
CA ALA A 39 -3.39 -24.87 -3.34
C ALA A 39 -3.15 -23.43 -2.84
N LEU A 40 -2.10 -23.17 -2.07
CA LEU A 40 -1.79 -21.82 -1.59
C LEU A 40 -1.39 -20.92 -2.77
N GLU A 41 -2.24 -19.96 -3.11
CA GLU A 41 -1.97 -19.02 -4.21
C GLU A 41 -1.48 -17.64 -3.73
N ARG A 42 -1.76 -17.28 -2.47
CA ARG A 42 -1.49 -15.93 -1.94
C ARG A 42 -0.83 -15.97 -0.58
N ILE A 43 0.18 -15.12 -0.43
CA ILE A 43 0.76 -14.76 0.87
C ILE A 43 0.48 -13.29 1.16
N THR A 44 -0.02 -13.02 2.36
CA THR A 44 -0.25 -11.66 2.85
C THR A 44 0.58 -11.42 4.11
N LEU A 45 1.46 -10.42 4.05
CA LEU A 45 2.21 -9.89 5.17
C LEU A 45 1.48 -8.66 5.69
N THR A 46 1.14 -8.64 6.98
CA THR A 46 0.36 -7.53 7.54
C THR A 46 0.71 -7.25 9.00
N PRO A 47 0.96 -5.98 9.37
CA PRO A 47 0.99 -5.55 10.77
C PRO A 47 -0.41 -5.30 11.34
N ALA A 48 -1.46 -5.37 10.52
CA ALA A 48 -2.82 -4.99 10.88
C ALA A 48 -3.70 -6.17 11.33
N ALA A 49 -3.14 -7.37 11.54
CA ALA A 49 -3.89 -8.60 11.85
C ALA A 49 -5.02 -8.40 12.90
N HIS A 50 -4.69 -7.69 13.96
CA HIS A 50 -5.54 -7.45 15.12
C HIS A 50 -6.69 -6.45 14.87
N GLY A 51 -6.64 -5.63 13.81
CA GLY A 51 -7.67 -4.64 13.50
C GLY A 51 -8.01 -3.73 14.69
N PHE A 52 -9.25 -3.87 15.19
CA PHE A 52 -9.72 -3.25 16.43
C PHE A 52 -10.00 -4.32 17.48
N THR A 53 -10.00 -3.92 18.75
CA THR A 53 -10.33 -4.83 19.85
C THR A 53 -11.72 -5.44 19.60
N PHE A 54 -11.79 -6.77 19.68
CA PHE A 54 -12.99 -7.59 19.37
C PHE A 54 -13.43 -7.60 17.89
N LYS A 55 -12.70 -6.96 16.99
CA LYS A 55 -12.94 -6.97 15.54
C LYS A 55 -11.60 -7.13 14.78
N PRO A 56 -11.00 -8.32 14.84
CA PRO A 56 -9.77 -8.59 14.10
C PRO A 56 -10.00 -8.50 12.59
N LEU A 57 -9.01 -7.98 11.86
CA LEU A 57 -9.04 -7.99 10.39
C LEU A 57 -8.78 -9.40 9.85
N TYR A 58 -7.91 -10.15 10.53
CA TYR A 58 -7.57 -11.52 10.16
C TYR A 58 -7.80 -12.44 11.36
N GLY A 59 -8.72 -13.40 11.22
CA GLY A 59 -9.03 -14.38 12.27
C GLY A 59 -7.97 -15.47 12.39
N THR A 60 -6.72 -15.12 12.76
CA THR A 60 -5.65 -16.09 12.95
C THR A 60 -6.01 -17.11 14.04
N PRO A 61 -5.47 -18.34 14.03
CA PRO A 61 -5.70 -19.31 15.11
C PRO A 61 -5.41 -18.74 16.50
N MET A 62 -4.33 -17.96 16.64
CA MET A 62 -3.99 -17.27 17.89
C MET A 62 -5.08 -16.29 18.30
N LEU A 63 -5.51 -15.38 17.40
CA LEU A 63 -6.56 -14.40 17.69
C LEU A 63 -7.90 -15.04 18.06
N ARG A 64 -8.25 -16.18 17.44
CA ARG A 64 -9.46 -16.95 17.76
C ARG A 64 -9.40 -17.66 19.11
N SER A 65 -8.20 -17.91 19.63
CA SER A 65 -8.01 -18.55 20.94
C SER A 65 -8.02 -17.57 22.11
N LEU A 66 -8.05 -16.25 21.86
CA LEU A 66 -8.04 -15.25 22.91
C LEU A 66 -9.31 -15.34 23.78
N PRO A 67 -9.21 -15.15 25.10
CA PRO A 67 -10.36 -15.20 26.00
C PRO A 67 -11.42 -14.17 25.64
N TYR A 68 -12.69 -14.51 25.90
CA TYR A 68 -13.78 -13.57 25.71
C TYR A 68 -13.62 -12.34 26.60
N GLY A 69 -13.74 -11.14 26.00
CA GLY A 69 -13.59 -9.88 26.70
C GLY A 69 -12.14 -9.58 27.15
N PHE A 70 -11.15 -10.22 26.52
CA PHE A 70 -9.73 -9.89 26.66
C PHE A 70 -9.46 -8.51 26.06
N ASN A 71 -9.18 -7.54 26.91
CA ASN A 71 -8.93 -6.16 26.51
C ASN A 71 -7.43 -5.86 26.63
N TYR A 72 -6.77 -5.63 25.50
CA TYR A 72 -5.33 -5.47 25.42
C TYR A 72 -4.93 -4.36 24.47
N ASN A 73 -3.74 -3.82 24.67
CA ASN A 73 -3.11 -2.92 23.72
C ASN A 73 -2.75 -3.73 22.47
N ILE A 74 -3.34 -3.36 21.34
CA ILE A 74 -3.10 -4.04 20.08
C ILE A 74 -1.62 -3.87 19.71
N PRO A 75 -0.86 -4.98 19.56
CA PRO A 75 0.52 -4.89 19.13
C PRO A 75 0.58 -4.26 17.74
N ARG A 76 1.52 -3.34 17.53
CA ARG A 76 1.80 -2.75 16.22
C ARG A 76 3.05 -3.40 15.66
N GLY A 77 2.94 -3.89 14.42
CA GLY A 77 4.04 -4.49 13.66
C GLY A 77 4.99 -3.44 13.08
N TRP A 78 5.47 -3.58 11.84
CA TRP A 78 6.75 -3.00 11.43
C TRP A 78 6.72 -1.85 10.39
N PRO A 79 7.52 -0.78 10.59
CA PRO A 79 7.85 -0.15 11.86
C PRO A 79 6.62 0.63 12.31
N GLY A 80 5.94 0.14 13.35
CA GLY A 80 4.55 0.49 13.68
C GLY A 80 4.43 1.51 14.81
N THR A 81 5.31 2.50 14.87
CA THR A 81 5.11 3.67 15.74
C THR A 81 4.51 4.81 14.94
N TYR A 82 3.64 5.58 15.59
CA TYR A 82 2.86 6.66 14.97
C TYR A 82 3.65 7.95 14.72
N ASP A 83 4.91 8.02 15.15
CA ASP A 83 5.76 9.22 15.17
C ASP A 83 7.08 8.97 14.42
N HIS A 84 7.02 8.63 13.14
CA HIS A 84 8.22 8.39 12.32
C HIS A 84 8.48 9.56 11.39
N LEU A 85 9.27 10.52 11.87
CA LEU A 85 9.84 11.60 11.05
C LEU A 85 10.81 11.07 9.98
N GLN A 86 11.39 9.89 10.20
CA GLN A 86 12.37 9.26 9.30
C GLN A 86 12.10 7.77 9.12
N CYS A 87 12.32 7.27 7.91
CA CYS A 87 12.33 5.85 7.64
C CYS A 87 13.51 5.16 8.31
N GLU A 88 13.22 4.01 8.89
CA GLU A 88 14.21 3.07 9.40
C GLU A 88 15.19 2.63 8.28
N PRO A 89 16.50 2.50 8.54
CA PRO A 89 17.49 2.15 7.54
C PRO A 89 17.36 0.69 7.06
N TRP A 90 18.04 0.37 5.95
CA TRP A 90 18.20 -1.00 5.43
C TRP A 90 19.69 -1.34 5.23
N GLU A 91 20.49 -1.24 6.29
CA GLU A 91 21.94 -1.40 6.19
C GLU A 91 22.44 -2.64 6.92
N THR A 92 22.10 -2.76 8.21
CA THR A 92 22.58 -3.85 9.07
C THR A 92 21.57 -4.98 9.19
N GLU A 93 22.02 -6.17 9.58
CA GLU A 93 21.13 -7.29 9.87
C GLU A 93 20.15 -7.00 11.02
N THR A 94 20.56 -6.16 11.97
CA THR A 94 19.71 -5.70 13.08
C THR A 94 18.56 -4.84 12.55
N ASP A 95 18.83 -3.89 11.65
CA ASP A 95 17.79 -3.02 11.07
C ASP A 95 16.75 -3.87 10.32
N LYS A 96 17.27 -4.82 9.54
CA LYS A 96 16.49 -5.75 8.72
C LYS A 96 15.63 -6.72 9.52
N GLU A 97 15.95 -6.99 10.78
CA GLU A 97 15.17 -7.92 11.62
C GLU A 97 13.76 -7.38 11.89
N GLN A 98 13.58 -6.06 11.82
CA GLN A 98 12.27 -5.42 11.79
C GLN A 98 11.46 -5.76 10.54
N TRP A 99 11.96 -6.46 9.53
CA TRP A 99 11.14 -6.97 8.43
C TRP A 99 11.40 -8.45 8.18
N ARG A 100 11.80 -9.19 9.22
CA ARG A 100 12.13 -10.62 9.16
C ARG A 100 11.12 -11.45 8.37
N GLY A 101 9.82 -11.26 8.60
CA GLY A 101 8.75 -11.98 7.92
C GLY A 101 8.74 -11.73 6.42
N PHE A 102 9.00 -10.49 5.98
CA PHE A 102 9.17 -10.17 4.58
C PHE A 102 10.41 -10.86 3.98
N ARG A 103 11.56 -10.76 4.66
CA ARG A 103 12.82 -11.37 4.22
C ARG A 103 12.68 -12.88 4.02
N GLU A 104 12.05 -13.55 4.97
CA GLU A 104 11.87 -15.00 4.94
C GLU A 104 10.86 -15.44 3.88
N VAL A 105 9.78 -14.68 3.68
CA VAL A 105 8.82 -14.94 2.60
C VAL A 105 9.50 -14.84 1.24
N ILE A 106 10.18 -13.73 0.94
CA ILE A 106 10.83 -13.57 -0.37
C ILE A 106 11.96 -14.58 -0.58
N ARG A 107 12.70 -14.94 0.48
CA ARG A 107 13.70 -16.01 0.43
C ARG A 107 13.06 -17.34 0.03
N CYS A 108 12.02 -17.78 0.74
CA CYS A 108 11.35 -19.05 0.46
C CYS A 108 10.73 -19.09 -0.95
N LEU A 109 10.14 -17.97 -1.39
CA LEU A 109 9.55 -17.85 -2.71
C LEU A 109 10.60 -17.82 -3.83
N ALA A 110 11.77 -17.20 -3.60
CA ALA A 110 12.89 -17.19 -4.53
C ALA A 110 13.56 -18.57 -4.64
N GLU A 111 13.62 -19.33 -3.54
CA GLU A 111 14.06 -20.74 -3.50
C GLU A 111 13.00 -21.70 -4.07
N ASN A 112 11.89 -21.19 -4.60
CA ASN A 112 10.79 -21.95 -5.18
C ASN A 112 10.15 -22.99 -4.24
N LYS A 113 10.14 -22.74 -2.92
CA LYS A 113 9.51 -23.63 -1.92
C LYS A 113 7.98 -23.67 -2.02
N ALA A 114 7.36 -22.71 -2.72
CA ALA A 114 5.93 -22.62 -2.92
C ALA A 114 5.59 -22.19 -4.35
N PRO A 115 5.74 -23.09 -5.35
CA PRO A 115 5.55 -22.75 -6.77
C PRO A 115 4.12 -22.31 -7.10
N SER A 116 3.14 -22.73 -6.30
CA SER A 116 1.71 -22.37 -6.44
C SER A 116 1.39 -20.92 -6.06
N VAL A 117 2.23 -20.26 -5.25
CA VAL A 117 2.02 -18.88 -4.82
C VAL A 117 2.26 -17.93 -5.99
N LYS A 118 1.23 -17.16 -6.35
CA LYS A 118 1.21 -16.21 -7.46
C LYS A 118 0.97 -14.77 -7.00
N ASP A 119 0.59 -14.59 -5.74
CA ASP A 119 0.22 -13.31 -5.18
C ASP A 119 1.05 -13.04 -3.91
N LEU A 120 1.77 -11.92 -3.89
CA LEU A 120 2.47 -11.40 -2.71
C LEU A 120 1.89 -10.04 -2.33
N VAL A 121 1.33 -9.95 -1.12
CA VAL A 121 0.62 -8.75 -0.65
C VAL A 121 1.24 -8.25 0.65
N ILE A 122 1.70 -7.01 0.66
CA ILE A 122 2.10 -6.30 1.89
C ILE A 122 0.95 -5.35 2.25
N ASP A 123 0.02 -5.83 3.09
CA ASP A 123 -1.19 -5.09 3.46
C ASP A 123 -1.04 -4.42 4.82
N VAL A 124 -0.99 -3.10 4.81
CA VAL A 124 -0.88 -2.27 6.02
C VAL A 124 -2.23 -1.74 6.49
N HIS A 125 -3.33 -2.01 5.78
CA HIS A 125 -4.69 -1.62 6.11
C HIS A 125 -4.82 -0.15 6.58
N GLN A 126 -4.27 0.77 5.78
CA GLN A 126 -4.24 2.21 6.04
C GLN A 126 -3.36 2.68 7.23
N LEU A 127 -2.68 1.79 7.95
CA LEU A 127 -1.71 2.17 8.96
C LEU A 127 -0.53 2.96 8.33
N PRO A 128 0.11 3.89 9.08
CA PRO A 128 1.26 4.66 8.64
C PRO A 128 2.53 3.82 8.84
N THR A 129 2.66 2.75 8.06
CA THR A 129 3.72 1.76 8.22
C THR A 129 3.90 0.97 6.92
N GLY A 130 4.92 0.14 6.85
CA GLY A 130 5.29 -0.58 5.62
C GLY A 130 6.74 -1.06 5.62
N LEU A 131 7.22 -1.50 4.45
CA LEU A 131 8.64 -1.74 4.22
C LEU A 131 9.36 -0.40 4.08
N THR A 132 10.53 -0.23 4.69
CA THR A 132 11.31 0.99 4.45
C THR A 132 11.65 1.16 2.97
N CYS A 133 11.47 2.37 2.43
CA CYS A 133 11.89 2.67 1.06
C CYS A 133 13.41 2.51 0.86
N HIS A 134 14.21 2.62 1.93
CA HIS A 134 15.66 2.39 1.92
C HIS A 134 16.04 0.98 1.47
N PHE A 135 15.10 0.02 1.51
CA PHE A 135 15.25 -1.30 0.87
C PHE A 135 15.71 -1.20 -0.59
N PHE A 136 15.31 -0.13 -1.28
CA PHE A 136 15.64 0.11 -2.69
C PHE A 136 16.85 1.01 -2.90
N ASP A 137 17.62 1.41 -1.89
CA ASP A 137 18.77 2.32 -2.10
C ASP A 137 19.97 1.61 -2.71
N ASN A 138 20.28 0.44 -2.17
CA ASN A 138 21.50 -0.30 -2.47
C ASN A 138 21.20 -1.73 -2.94
N PRO A 139 22.08 -2.35 -3.76
CA PRO A 139 21.97 -3.76 -4.06
C PRO A 139 22.12 -4.57 -2.77
N CYS A 140 21.22 -5.53 -2.55
CA CYS A 140 21.32 -6.48 -1.45
C CYS A 140 20.71 -7.82 -1.87
N ARG A 141 21.02 -8.87 -1.09
CA ARG A 141 20.50 -10.23 -1.33
C ARG A 141 18.98 -10.25 -1.37
N GLU A 142 18.32 -9.51 -0.49
CA GLU A 142 16.87 -9.44 -0.40
C GLU A 142 16.24 -8.76 -1.61
N TYR A 143 16.90 -7.76 -2.19
CA TYR A 143 16.48 -7.16 -3.46
C TYR A 143 16.51 -8.19 -4.59
N ASP A 144 17.60 -8.95 -4.72
CA ASP A 144 17.73 -10.00 -5.74
C ASP A 144 16.69 -11.12 -5.55
N GLN A 145 16.37 -11.45 -4.29
CA GLN A 145 15.31 -12.39 -3.95
C GLN A 145 13.94 -11.87 -4.37
N LEU A 146 13.60 -10.60 -4.07
CA LEU A 146 12.34 -9.99 -4.52
C LEU A 146 12.24 -10.04 -6.05
N VAL A 147 13.30 -9.66 -6.76
CA VAL A 147 13.35 -9.73 -8.23
C VAL A 147 13.14 -11.16 -8.73
N ALA A 148 13.75 -12.15 -8.09
CA ALA A 148 13.54 -13.56 -8.44
C ALA A 148 12.07 -13.99 -8.24
N VAL A 149 11.39 -13.49 -7.21
CA VAL A 149 9.96 -13.73 -6.98
C VAL A 149 9.11 -13.09 -8.08
N LEU A 150 9.36 -11.82 -8.42
CA LEU A 150 8.60 -11.08 -9.43
C LEU A 150 8.68 -11.73 -10.81
N ARG A 151 9.85 -12.29 -11.17
CA ARG A 151 10.09 -12.98 -12.45
C ARG A 151 9.35 -14.31 -12.61
N ARG A 152 8.77 -14.85 -11.54
CA ARG A 152 8.20 -16.20 -11.58
C ARG A 152 7.08 -16.30 -12.63
N PRO A 153 7.08 -17.34 -13.47
CA PRO A 153 5.98 -17.56 -14.42
C PRO A 153 4.64 -17.65 -13.69
N GLY A 154 3.61 -16.98 -14.21
CA GLY A 154 2.29 -16.97 -13.60
C GLY A 154 2.17 -16.16 -12.30
N PHE A 155 3.17 -15.35 -11.92
CA PHE A 155 3.02 -14.38 -10.84
C PHE A 155 2.03 -13.28 -11.26
N ARG A 156 0.97 -13.06 -10.47
CA ARG A 156 -0.21 -12.28 -10.87
C ARG A 156 -0.44 -11.02 -10.06
N ARG A 157 -0.01 -10.97 -8.79
CA ARG A 157 -0.31 -9.83 -7.91
C ARG A 157 0.86 -9.44 -7.03
N PHE A 158 1.14 -8.14 -7.03
CA PHE A 158 2.09 -7.53 -6.10
C PHE A 158 1.51 -6.26 -5.47
N ASP A 159 1.39 -6.28 -4.15
CA ASP A 159 1.02 -5.10 -3.38
C ASP A 159 2.18 -4.73 -2.46
N LEU A 160 2.65 -3.51 -2.57
CA LEU A 160 3.79 -2.99 -1.84
C LEU A 160 3.40 -1.72 -1.09
N ALA A 161 3.50 -1.78 0.24
CA ALA A 161 3.38 -0.63 1.12
C ALA A 161 4.77 -0.23 1.62
N LEU A 162 5.15 1.02 1.34
CA LEU A 162 6.42 1.60 1.75
C LEU A 162 6.23 2.64 2.84
N THR A 163 7.22 2.76 3.73
CA THR A 163 7.40 3.98 4.51
C THR A 163 8.33 4.91 3.75
N ALA A 164 8.02 6.21 3.72
CA ALA A 164 8.77 7.23 2.99
C ALA A 164 9.19 8.46 3.83
N GLY A 165 9.05 8.40 5.16
CA GLY A 165 9.54 9.45 6.06
C GLY A 165 11.02 9.80 5.89
N GLY A 166 11.33 11.07 6.08
CA GLY A 166 12.69 11.62 5.92
C GLY A 166 13.18 11.80 4.48
N GLN A 167 12.51 11.21 3.47
CA GLN A 167 12.90 11.32 2.06
C GLN A 167 13.00 12.76 1.50
N PRO A 168 12.19 13.75 1.95
CA PRO A 168 12.41 15.15 1.59
C PRO A 168 13.84 15.64 1.85
N SER A 169 14.49 15.20 2.93
CA SER A 169 15.86 15.58 3.29
C SER A 169 16.93 14.87 2.46
N PHE A 170 16.57 13.80 1.75
CA PHE A 170 17.47 12.99 0.93
C PHE A 170 17.11 13.03 -0.55
N ASP A 171 16.43 14.09 -0.99
CA ASP A 171 16.05 14.32 -2.39
C ASP A 171 15.31 13.12 -3.03
N TRP A 172 14.49 12.40 -2.24
CA TRP A 172 13.71 11.25 -2.71
C TRP A 172 14.56 10.15 -3.38
N ILE A 173 15.81 9.99 -2.96
CA ILE A 173 16.77 9.09 -3.62
C ILE A 173 16.28 7.65 -3.76
N SER A 174 15.50 7.14 -2.79
CA SER A 174 14.95 5.78 -2.83
C SER A 174 13.98 5.57 -3.99
N PHE A 175 13.30 6.63 -4.44
CA PHE A 175 12.37 6.60 -5.56
C PHE A 175 13.03 6.99 -6.88
N ARG A 176 14.07 7.84 -6.86
CA ARG A 176 14.72 8.39 -8.06
C ARG A 176 15.91 7.59 -8.58
N ASN A 177 16.46 6.68 -7.79
CA ASN A 177 17.60 5.85 -8.21
C ASN A 177 17.25 4.80 -9.29
N GLY A 178 15.96 4.66 -9.64
CA GLY A 178 15.45 3.76 -10.67
C GLY A 178 15.39 2.27 -10.29
N ARG A 179 15.77 1.88 -9.06
CA ARG A 179 15.76 0.47 -8.62
C ARG A 179 14.36 -0.07 -8.42
N ILE A 180 13.41 0.74 -7.94
CA ILE A 180 11.99 0.33 -7.88
C ILE A 180 11.51 -0.04 -9.28
N ARG A 181 11.70 0.85 -10.27
CA ARG A 181 11.33 0.58 -11.66
C ARG A 181 12.02 -0.64 -12.23
N ARG A 182 13.33 -0.81 -11.98
CA ARG A 182 14.05 -2.00 -12.43
C ARG A 182 13.47 -3.28 -11.82
N ALA A 183 13.19 -3.31 -10.51
CA ALA A 183 12.58 -4.48 -9.89
C ALA A 183 11.20 -4.78 -10.46
N LEU A 184 10.35 -3.75 -10.60
CA LEU A 184 9.01 -3.86 -11.16
C LEU A 184 9.03 -4.30 -12.64
N ALA A 185 10.03 -3.90 -13.41
CA ALA A 185 10.15 -4.26 -14.83
C ALA A 185 10.46 -5.75 -15.04
N GLU A 186 10.98 -6.41 -14.00
CA GLU A 186 11.27 -7.85 -14.00
C GLU A 186 10.03 -8.68 -13.61
N ALA A 187 8.92 -8.04 -13.24
CA ALA A 187 7.69 -8.75 -12.96
C ALA A 187 7.16 -9.49 -14.19
N SER A 188 6.57 -10.66 -13.95
CA SER A 188 5.99 -11.51 -14.99
C SER A 188 5.04 -10.74 -15.90
N GLU A 189 5.03 -11.09 -17.20
CA GLU A 189 4.02 -10.60 -18.16
C GLU A 189 2.59 -11.05 -17.78
N ASP A 190 2.47 -12.01 -16.87
CA ASP A 190 1.22 -12.48 -16.26
C ASP A 190 0.70 -11.59 -15.12
N LEU A 191 1.39 -10.48 -14.80
CA LEU A 191 0.96 -9.57 -13.75
C LEU A 191 -0.40 -8.95 -14.09
N GLU A 192 -1.40 -9.22 -13.24
CA GLU A 192 -2.78 -8.73 -13.37
C GLU A 192 -3.10 -7.63 -12.35
N HIS A 193 -2.34 -7.52 -11.25
CA HIS A 193 -2.62 -6.59 -10.16
C HIS A 193 -1.32 -6.00 -9.61
N ILE A 194 -1.26 -4.67 -9.57
CA ILE A 194 -0.22 -3.94 -8.83
C ILE A 194 -0.85 -2.86 -7.95
N HIS A 195 -0.39 -2.76 -6.72
CA HIS A 195 -0.71 -1.65 -5.82
C HIS A 195 0.57 -1.16 -5.16
N LEU A 196 0.86 0.13 -5.31
CA LEU A 196 1.95 0.78 -4.59
C LEU A 196 1.39 1.86 -3.68
N ARG A 197 1.83 1.82 -2.44
CA ARG A 197 1.45 2.77 -1.40
C ARG A 197 2.69 3.31 -0.69
N THR A 198 2.66 4.58 -0.28
CA THR A 198 3.57 5.07 0.78
C THR A 198 2.79 5.55 2.02
N ASP A 199 3.45 6.20 2.96
CA ASP A 199 2.84 6.78 4.16
C ASP A 199 3.11 8.28 4.35
N TRP A 200 3.77 8.95 3.39
CA TRP A 200 4.23 10.35 3.43
C TRP A 200 5.30 10.67 4.47
N GLY A 201 5.48 9.83 5.50
CA GLY A 201 6.19 10.19 6.73
C GLY A 201 5.49 11.30 7.51
N ASP A 202 5.79 11.46 8.79
CA ASP A 202 5.41 12.68 9.50
C ASP A 202 6.20 13.84 8.90
N GLU A 203 5.48 14.81 8.34
CA GLU A 203 6.07 15.99 7.72
C GLU A 203 6.97 16.73 8.72
N PRO A 204 8.27 16.95 8.42
CA PRO A 204 9.08 17.86 9.21
C PRO A 204 8.52 19.30 9.18
N ASP A 205 7.70 19.64 8.18
CA ASP A 205 7.26 21.01 7.92
C ASP A 205 5.88 21.39 8.48
N PHE A 206 5.07 20.43 8.93
CA PHE A 206 3.82 20.74 9.66
C PHE A 206 4.11 21.51 10.95
N ASN A 207 5.28 21.29 11.57
CA ASN A 207 5.73 21.98 12.78
C ASN A 207 6.54 23.27 12.54
N THR A 208 6.99 23.54 11.30
CA THR A 208 7.79 24.74 10.99
C THR A 208 6.96 25.89 10.42
N GLY A 209 5.69 25.62 10.03
CA GLY A 209 4.80 26.63 9.46
C GLY A 209 5.19 27.07 8.05
N LEU A 210 6.10 26.35 7.40
CA LEU A 210 6.46 26.51 6.00
C LEU A 210 5.77 25.40 5.21
N ASP A 211 4.80 25.76 4.37
CA ASP A 211 4.09 24.86 3.45
C ASP A 211 5.03 24.41 2.30
N SER A 212 6.10 23.67 2.64
CA SER A 212 6.98 23.03 1.66
C SER A 212 6.39 21.74 1.11
N SER A 213 5.34 21.24 1.77
CA SER A 213 4.48 20.10 1.40
C SER A 213 3.77 20.35 0.07
N GLY A 214 4.53 20.29 -1.01
CA GLY A 214 4.01 20.61 -2.34
C GLY A 214 5.01 21.28 -3.26
N LEU A 215 6.26 21.50 -2.83
CA LEU A 215 7.22 22.12 -3.71
C LEU A 215 7.58 21.20 -4.90
N PRO A 216 7.69 21.75 -6.13
CA PRO A 216 7.91 20.95 -7.34
C PRO A 216 9.14 20.04 -7.30
N TYR A 217 10.15 20.37 -6.49
CA TYR A 217 11.36 19.54 -6.37
C TYR A 217 11.13 18.24 -5.58
N HIS A 218 9.98 18.02 -4.95
CA HIS A 218 9.62 16.73 -4.35
C HIS A 218 9.01 15.75 -5.36
N PHE A 219 8.73 16.22 -6.58
CA PHE A 219 8.10 15.41 -7.62
C PHE A 219 9.01 14.25 -8.05
N THR A 220 8.43 13.05 -8.14
CA THR A 220 9.06 11.91 -8.82
C THR A 220 8.06 11.39 -9.85
N PRO A 221 8.39 11.41 -11.17
CA PRO A 221 7.46 10.98 -12.21
C PRO A 221 7.00 9.53 -12.01
N LEU A 222 5.70 9.28 -12.12
CA LEU A 222 5.15 7.95 -11.89
C LEU A 222 5.66 6.94 -12.94
N LEU A 223 5.90 7.36 -14.18
CA LEU A 223 6.48 6.50 -15.23
C LEU A 223 7.96 6.17 -15.00
N ASP A 224 8.66 6.92 -14.14
CA ASP A 224 10.01 6.57 -13.67
C ASP A 224 9.98 5.49 -12.58
N ILE A 225 8.80 5.17 -12.05
CA ILE A 225 8.55 4.11 -11.06
C ILE A 225 7.87 2.90 -11.72
N PHE A 226 6.84 3.11 -12.53
CA PHE A 226 5.99 2.04 -13.08
C PHE A 226 6.30 1.73 -14.56
N PRO A 227 6.90 0.57 -14.86
CA PRO A 227 7.13 0.11 -16.23
C PRO A 227 5.89 -0.58 -16.82
N ILE A 228 4.78 0.16 -16.89
CA ILE A 228 3.46 -0.31 -17.34
C ILE A 228 3.47 -0.98 -18.73
N GLU A 229 4.41 -0.61 -19.60
CA GLU A 229 4.62 -1.21 -20.91
C GLU A 229 4.97 -2.71 -20.84
N ARG A 230 5.41 -3.18 -19.67
CA ARG A 230 5.78 -4.58 -19.40
C ARG A 230 4.61 -5.45 -18.96
N TRP A 231 3.45 -4.87 -18.67
CA TRP A 231 2.33 -5.59 -18.04
C TRP A 231 1.07 -5.59 -18.92
N PRO A 232 1.08 -6.26 -20.08
CA PRO A 232 -0.04 -6.22 -21.03
C PRO A 232 -1.33 -6.81 -20.45
N LYS A 233 -1.23 -7.66 -19.41
CA LYS A 233 -2.37 -8.30 -18.75
C LYS A 233 -2.85 -7.55 -17.50
N LEU A 234 -2.32 -6.36 -17.21
CA LEU A 234 -2.70 -5.62 -15.99
C LEU A 234 -4.19 -5.27 -15.97
N ARG A 235 -4.90 -5.71 -14.94
CA ARG A 235 -6.33 -5.48 -14.74
C ARG A 235 -6.61 -4.56 -13.57
N HIS A 236 -5.74 -4.53 -12.57
CA HIS A 236 -5.82 -3.65 -11.42
C HIS A 236 -4.54 -2.82 -11.28
N PHE A 237 -4.73 -1.51 -11.20
CA PHE A 237 -3.67 -0.56 -10.85
C PHE A 237 -4.12 0.22 -9.61
N GLY A 238 -3.31 0.22 -8.58
CA GLY A 238 -3.52 1.02 -7.39
C GLY A 238 -2.35 1.94 -7.13
N LEU A 239 -2.65 3.19 -6.79
CA LEU A 239 -1.72 4.16 -6.24
C LEU A 239 -2.34 4.76 -4.99
N SER A 240 -1.59 4.79 -3.89
CA SER A 240 -2.10 5.41 -2.68
C SER A 240 -1.05 6.15 -1.88
N LYS A 241 -1.45 7.26 -1.29
CA LYS A 241 -0.55 8.06 -0.45
C LYS A 241 0.73 8.50 -1.18
N PHE A 242 0.63 8.85 -2.46
CA PHE A 242 1.77 9.35 -3.26
C PHE A 242 1.71 10.86 -3.51
N LEU A 243 2.88 11.51 -3.47
CA LEU A 243 3.11 12.86 -4.01
C LEU A 243 2.93 12.82 -5.51
N VAL A 244 1.97 13.59 -6.01
CA VAL A 244 1.63 13.56 -7.44
C VAL A 244 1.39 14.96 -8.00
N ARG A 245 1.48 15.05 -9.32
CA ARG A 245 0.88 16.12 -10.12
C ARG A 245 -0.23 15.50 -10.97
N GLN A 246 -1.27 16.26 -11.24
CA GLN A 246 -2.43 15.82 -12.01
C GLN A 246 -2.03 15.37 -13.42
N ASP A 247 -1.19 16.14 -14.10
CA ASP A 247 -0.70 15.84 -15.45
C ASP A 247 0.10 14.53 -15.50
N ASP A 248 0.88 14.23 -14.47
CA ASP A 248 1.64 12.99 -14.35
C ASP A 248 0.72 11.78 -14.08
N VAL A 249 -0.28 11.92 -13.21
CA VAL A 249 -1.31 10.89 -13.01
C VAL A 249 -2.06 10.64 -14.32
N MET A 250 -2.46 11.69 -15.04
CA MET A 250 -3.11 11.56 -16.34
C MET A 250 -2.22 10.87 -17.37
N SER A 251 -0.94 11.22 -17.43
CA SER A 251 0.05 10.58 -18.31
C SER A 251 0.16 9.08 -18.03
N LEU A 252 0.20 8.69 -16.75
CA LEU A 252 0.18 7.29 -16.33
C LEU A 252 -1.11 6.59 -16.75
N LEU A 253 -2.28 7.20 -16.49
CA LEU A 253 -3.59 6.65 -16.81
C LEU A 253 -3.79 6.41 -18.32
N VAL A 254 -3.29 7.32 -19.17
CA VAL A 254 -3.31 7.19 -20.63
C VAL A 254 -2.46 6.01 -21.08
N ALA A 255 -1.32 5.78 -20.43
CA ALA A 255 -0.39 4.74 -20.80
C ALA A 255 -0.75 3.35 -20.23
N LEU A 256 -1.73 3.24 -19.33
CA LEU A 256 -2.23 1.96 -18.83
C LEU A 256 -2.78 1.09 -19.97
N PRO A 257 -2.59 -0.25 -19.90
CA PRO A 257 -3.03 -1.14 -20.96
C PRO A 257 -4.56 -1.23 -21.05
N ALA A 258 -5.09 -1.56 -22.24
CA ALA A 258 -6.53 -1.70 -22.48
C ALA A 258 -7.20 -2.82 -21.66
N SER A 259 -6.41 -3.72 -21.09
CA SER A 259 -6.84 -4.77 -20.16
C SER A 259 -7.24 -4.24 -18.79
N ILE A 260 -6.96 -2.96 -18.46
CA ILE A 260 -7.30 -2.37 -17.18
C ILE A 260 -8.81 -2.40 -16.92
N ARG A 261 -9.18 -2.79 -15.70
CA ARG A 261 -10.59 -2.93 -15.25
C ARG A 261 -10.86 -2.24 -13.93
N THR A 262 -9.86 -2.02 -13.11
CA THR A 262 -10.01 -1.35 -11.82
C THR A 262 -8.82 -0.47 -11.55
N ILE A 263 -9.09 0.76 -11.11
CA ILE A 263 -8.09 1.75 -10.77
C ILE A 263 -8.40 2.27 -9.37
N GLU A 264 -7.41 2.28 -8.50
CA GLU A 264 -7.50 2.87 -7.17
C GLU A 264 -6.54 4.06 -7.07
N LEU A 265 -7.08 5.25 -6.75
CA LEU A 265 -6.32 6.49 -6.59
C LEU A 265 -6.70 7.10 -5.24
N SER A 266 -6.09 6.60 -4.17
CA SER A 266 -6.55 6.89 -2.80
C SER A 266 -5.53 7.71 -2.01
N PHE A 267 -6.00 8.69 -1.23
CA PHE A 267 -5.16 9.49 -0.33
C PHE A 267 -3.95 10.16 -1.04
N LEU A 268 -4.10 10.52 -2.31
CA LEU A 268 -3.07 11.26 -3.04
C LEU A 268 -2.95 12.66 -2.44
N CYS A 269 -1.73 13.18 -2.29
CA CYS A 269 -1.50 14.60 -2.07
C CYS A 269 -0.94 15.18 -3.36
N PHE A 270 -1.63 16.20 -3.83
CA PHE A 270 -1.22 16.94 -5.00
C PHE A 270 -0.18 17.96 -4.54
N LEU A 271 0.91 18.09 -5.30
CA LEU A 271 1.87 19.16 -5.07
C LEU A 271 1.20 20.53 -5.20
N ASN A 272 1.83 21.59 -4.67
CA ASN A 272 1.32 22.96 -4.78
C ASN A 272 1.18 23.34 -6.26
N ASP A 273 0.01 23.87 -6.61
CA ASP A 273 -0.42 24.12 -8.00
C ASP A 273 -0.38 22.88 -8.92
N GLY A 274 -0.24 21.68 -8.34
CA GLY A 274 -0.14 20.39 -9.01
C GLY A 274 -1.50 19.75 -9.29
N GLY A 275 -2.61 20.36 -8.89
CA GLY A 275 -3.97 19.93 -9.17
C GLY A 275 -4.73 19.46 -7.93
N SER A 276 -5.85 18.79 -8.15
CA SER A 276 -6.69 18.23 -7.08
C SER A 276 -7.51 17.06 -7.59
N TYR A 277 -8.13 16.30 -6.70
CA TYR A 277 -9.03 15.19 -7.09
C TYR A 277 -10.15 15.64 -8.02
N LYS A 278 -10.71 16.83 -7.79
CA LYS A 278 -11.77 17.39 -8.63
C LYS A 278 -11.25 17.65 -10.05
N ALA A 279 -10.13 18.35 -10.16
CA ALA A 279 -9.55 18.70 -11.45
C ALA A 279 -9.08 17.44 -12.21
N LEU A 280 -8.48 16.48 -11.50
CA LEU A 280 -8.12 15.16 -12.05
C LEU A 280 -9.34 14.43 -12.60
N LEU A 281 -10.44 14.33 -11.84
CA LEU A 281 -11.65 13.66 -12.31
C LEU A 281 -12.31 14.36 -13.50
N ASP A 282 -12.34 15.69 -13.51
CA ASP A 282 -12.82 16.47 -14.67
C ASP A 282 -11.96 16.15 -15.91
N GLU A 283 -10.63 16.14 -15.79
CA GLU A 283 -9.74 15.81 -16.89
C GLU A 283 -9.86 14.35 -17.34
N MET A 284 -9.94 13.39 -16.41
CA MET A 284 -10.19 11.97 -16.71
C MET A 284 -11.48 11.80 -17.53
N ARG A 285 -12.56 12.49 -17.15
CA ARG A 285 -13.84 12.44 -17.86
C ARG A 285 -13.74 13.00 -19.28
N ASP A 286 -13.00 14.09 -19.45
CA ASP A 286 -13.02 14.89 -20.67
C ASP A 286 -11.96 14.43 -21.69
N THR A 287 -10.89 13.76 -21.24
CA THR A 287 -9.75 13.36 -22.09
C THR A 287 -9.65 11.86 -22.33
N LEU A 288 -10.04 11.02 -21.36
CA LEU A 288 -9.94 9.56 -21.51
C LEU A 288 -11.09 9.04 -22.37
N ASP A 289 -10.77 8.10 -23.25
CA ASP A 289 -11.74 7.46 -24.14
C ASP A 289 -12.74 6.53 -23.40
N TRP A 290 -12.63 6.40 -22.07
CA TRP A 290 -13.35 5.40 -21.28
C TRP A 290 -14.87 5.49 -21.40
N ARG A 291 -15.45 6.69 -21.55
CA ARG A 291 -16.90 6.85 -21.76
C ARG A 291 -17.36 6.22 -23.08
N THR A 292 -16.50 6.22 -24.10
CA THR A 292 -16.83 5.66 -25.42
C THR A 292 -16.68 4.15 -25.48
N ARG A 293 -15.97 3.55 -24.52
CA ARG A 293 -15.80 2.09 -24.43
C ARG A 293 -17.12 1.40 -24.06
N ASP A 294 -17.24 0.13 -24.44
CA ASP A 294 -18.35 -0.72 -24.01
C ASP A 294 -18.42 -0.80 -22.49
N ALA A 295 -19.62 -0.76 -21.93
CA ALA A 295 -19.84 -0.75 -20.47
C ALA A 295 -19.13 -1.92 -19.75
N ALA A 296 -19.03 -3.08 -20.41
CA ALA A 296 -18.38 -4.28 -19.85
C ALA A 296 -16.84 -4.16 -19.71
N VAL A 297 -16.20 -3.22 -20.43
CA VAL A 297 -14.73 -3.06 -20.43
C VAL A 297 -14.27 -1.73 -19.84
N ARG A 298 -15.20 -0.89 -19.36
CA ARG A 298 -14.87 0.37 -18.68
C ARG A 298 -14.14 0.09 -17.36
N PRO A 299 -13.02 0.80 -17.08
CA PRO A 299 -12.37 0.68 -15.79
C PRO A 299 -13.24 1.24 -14.67
N LYS A 300 -13.33 0.56 -13.53
CA LYS A 300 -13.95 1.12 -12.32
C LYS A 300 -12.91 1.90 -11.54
N VAL A 301 -13.23 3.14 -11.16
CA VAL A 301 -12.32 3.99 -10.38
C VAL A 301 -12.78 4.05 -8.93
N LYS A 302 -11.84 3.87 -8.01
CA LYS A 302 -12.03 3.97 -6.56
C LYS A 302 -11.14 5.06 -5.99
N ILE A 303 -11.70 5.88 -5.10
CA ILE A 303 -10.96 6.93 -4.39
C ILE A 303 -11.23 6.79 -2.90
N GLY A 304 -10.18 6.52 -2.13
CA GLY A 304 -10.17 6.65 -0.67
C GLY A 304 -9.74 8.06 -0.24
N LEU A 305 -10.43 8.63 0.74
CA LEU A 305 -10.10 9.91 1.38
C LEU A 305 -9.99 9.71 2.89
N ASP A 306 -9.07 10.43 3.53
CA ASP A 306 -9.00 10.45 5.00
C ASP A 306 -10.21 11.19 5.59
N GLY A 307 -10.55 10.87 6.84
CA GLY A 307 -11.55 11.62 7.61
C GLY A 307 -11.15 13.07 7.86
N TYR A 308 -12.08 13.86 8.43
CA TYR A 308 -11.84 15.27 8.75
C TYR A 308 -10.57 15.49 9.59
N TYR A 309 -9.90 16.62 9.32
CA TYR A 309 -8.57 17.01 9.81
C TYR A 309 -8.33 16.90 11.34
N SER A 310 -9.36 16.90 12.18
CA SER A 310 -9.22 16.77 13.64
C SER A 310 -9.30 15.33 14.16
N ASP A 311 -9.70 14.36 13.33
CA ASP A 311 -10.03 12.99 13.74
C ASP A 311 -9.43 11.95 12.78
N VAL A 312 -8.15 12.08 12.43
CA VAL A 312 -7.46 11.03 11.65
C VAL A 312 -7.36 9.77 12.50
N VAL A 313 -8.36 8.90 12.36
CA VAL A 313 -8.35 7.56 12.95
C VAL A 313 -7.72 6.63 11.92
N TYR A 314 -6.45 6.29 12.12
CA TYR A 314 -5.75 5.31 11.28
C TYR A 314 -6.58 4.03 11.11
N GLY A 315 -6.55 3.46 9.90
CA GLY A 315 -7.39 2.30 9.57
C GLY A 315 -8.82 2.66 9.14
N ARG A 316 -9.17 3.95 9.01
CA ARG A 316 -10.48 4.39 8.49
C ARG A 316 -10.32 5.28 7.27
N ALA A 317 -11.31 5.19 6.38
CA ALA A 317 -11.36 5.99 5.17
C ALA A 317 -12.81 6.13 4.67
N ILE A 318 -13.04 7.20 3.93
CA ILE A 318 -14.24 7.39 3.11
C ILE A 318 -13.91 6.85 1.72
N TRP A 319 -14.72 5.91 1.24
CA TRP A 319 -14.54 5.31 -0.08
C TRP A 319 -15.59 5.81 -1.05
N LEU A 320 -15.12 6.42 -2.14
CA LEU A 320 -15.93 6.89 -3.26
C LEU A 320 -15.75 5.92 -4.42
N GLU A 321 -16.83 5.22 -4.77
CA GLU A 321 -16.82 4.28 -5.91
C GLU A 321 -17.97 4.61 -6.86
N ARG A 322 -19.21 4.54 -6.35
CA ARG A 322 -20.42 4.73 -7.15
C ARG A 322 -20.56 6.16 -7.65
N GLU A 323 -20.15 7.10 -6.81
CA GLU A 323 -20.10 8.53 -7.03
C GLU A 323 -19.16 8.86 -8.19
N VAL A 324 -17.97 8.26 -8.17
CA VAL A 324 -16.93 8.44 -9.18
C VAL A 324 -17.37 7.82 -10.50
N ASP A 325 -17.88 6.58 -10.46
CA ASP A 325 -18.39 5.86 -11.63
C ASP A 325 -19.51 6.64 -12.34
N SER A 326 -20.49 7.14 -11.56
CA SER A 326 -21.58 7.96 -12.08
C SER A 326 -21.06 9.26 -12.72
N PHE A 327 -20.10 9.92 -12.08
CA PHE A 327 -19.52 11.16 -12.58
C PHE A 327 -18.77 10.97 -13.91
N LEU A 328 -17.93 9.95 -14.00
CA LEU A 328 -17.16 9.64 -15.20
C LEU A 328 -18.08 9.23 -16.36
N TYR A 329 -19.06 8.37 -16.13
CA TYR A 329 -19.79 7.72 -17.22
C TYR A 329 -21.17 8.30 -17.53
N GLU A 330 -21.94 8.74 -16.55
CA GLU A 330 -23.38 9.04 -16.71
C GLU A 330 -23.69 10.52 -17.00
N GLY A 331 -22.70 11.33 -17.38
CA GLY A 331 -22.94 12.69 -17.86
C GLY A 331 -23.06 13.75 -16.77
N GLY A 332 -22.02 13.91 -15.94
CA GLY A 332 -21.68 15.19 -15.31
C GLY A 332 -22.70 15.84 -14.36
N PRO A 333 -22.42 17.07 -13.90
CA PRO A 333 -22.96 17.69 -12.68
C PRO A 333 -24.44 18.13 -12.74
N GLY A 334 -25.15 17.85 -13.84
CA GLY A 334 -26.57 18.15 -14.00
C GLY A 334 -27.50 17.05 -13.46
N SER A 335 -26.98 15.84 -13.25
CA SER A 335 -27.72 14.75 -12.60
C SER A 335 -27.84 14.98 -11.09
N SER A 336 -28.91 14.49 -10.46
CA SER A 336 -29.09 14.59 -9.00
C SER A 336 -27.88 14.04 -8.21
N ARG A 337 -27.20 13.02 -8.75
CA ARG A 337 -25.99 12.42 -8.17
C ARG A 337 -24.71 13.20 -8.45
N GLY A 338 -24.55 13.78 -9.65
CA GLY A 338 -23.42 14.67 -9.95
C GLY A 338 -23.42 15.93 -9.06
N ARG A 339 -24.60 16.36 -8.60
CA ARG A 339 -24.76 17.43 -7.60
C ARG A 339 -24.35 17.02 -6.19
N GLU A 340 -24.56 15.76 -5.78
CA GLU A 340 -24.08 15.25 -4.48
C GLU A 340 -22.56 15.26 -4.43
N VAL A 341 -21.90 14.73 -5.46
CA VAL A 341 -20.44 14.72 -5.56
C VAL A 341 -19.88 16.15 -5.49
N ARG A 342 -20.49 17.11 -6.21
CA ARG A 342 -20.19 18.55 -6.09
C ARG A 342 -20.36 19.10 -4.68
N ARG A 343 -21.46 18.77 -4.01
CA ARG A 343 -21.72 19.23 -2.64
C ARG A 343 -20.66 18.70 -1.67
N TRP A 344 -20.27 17.44 -1.79
CA TRP A 344 -19.16 16.85 -1.03
C TRP A 344 -17.82 17.57 -1.28
N TRP A 345 -17.53 18.00 -2.51
CA TRP A 345 -16.30 18.75 -2.82
C TRP A 345 -16.28 20.15 -2.17
N TYR A 346 -17.43 20.83 -2.07
CA TYR A 346 -17.52 22.14 -1.43
C TYR A 346 -17.51 22.05 0.09
N ASP A 347 -18.08 20.97 0.65
CA ASP A 347 -18.19 20.80 2.09
C ASP A 347 -16.91 20.22 2.74
N THR A 348 -16.05 19.50 2.00
CA THR A 348 -14.83 18.86 2.55
C THR A 348 -13.55 19.71 2.50
N GLY A 349 -13.59 20.92 1.93
CA GLY A 349 -12.50 21.91 2.02
C GLY A 349 -11.17 21.54 1.37
N ARG A 350 -11.06 20.41 0.67
CA ARG A 350 -9.87 20.02 -0.11
C ARG A 350 -9.98 20.63 -1.52
N ILE A 351 -9.71 21.93 -1.63
CA ILE A 351 -9.47 22.62 -2.91
C ILE A 351 -8.03 22.43 -3.31
#